data_AF-A0A2K3DHQ9-F1
#
_entry.id   AF-A0A2K3DHQ9-F1
#
_cell.length_a   1.000
_cell.length_b   1.000
_cell.length_c   1.000
_cell.angle_alpha   90.00
_cell.angle_beta   90.00
_cell.angle_gamma   90.00
#
_symmetry.space_group_name_H-M   'P 1'
#
loop_
_entity.id
_entity.type
_entity.pdbx_description
1 polymer ?
#
loop_
_entity_poly.entity_id
_entity_poly.type
_entity_poly.pdbx_seq_one_letter_code
_entity_poly.pdbx_strand_id
1 'polypeptide(L)'
;MPLQVAQVFPFDQAWAPDVNTASLAPQLFAMSLFPYLCFLFYLTKSGKTPKLTLFGFYFLLAFVGATIPAGIYAKTAYGTSLANVDWLHGAAESLLTVTNLFVVLGLRQGIREAEAAKKADAAAEEAKAEAAAAPEPSKRA
;
A
#
# COMPACT_ATOMS: atom_id res chain seq x y z
N MET A 1 45.14 8.97 -10.10
CA MET A 1 43.86 8.75 -9.40
C MET A 1 43.94 7.39 -8.72
N PRO A 2 44.23 7.29 -7.41
CA PRO A 2 44.28 6.00 -6.73
C PRO A 2 42.87 5.42 -6.62
N LEU A 3 42.70 4.16 -7.04
CA LEU A 3 41.50 3.36 -6.81
C LEU A 3 41.28 3.21 -5.31
N GLN A 4 40.19 3.77 -4.78
CA GLN A 4 39.72 3.47 -3.44
C GLN A 4 39.24 2.01 -3.42
N VAL A 5 40.05 1.15 -2.81
CA VAL A 5 39.67 -0.21 -2.47
C VAL A 5 38.62 -0.10 -1.36
N ALA A 6 37.36 -0.28 -1.72
CA ALA A 6 36.30 -0.45 -0.74
C ALA A 6 36.68 -1.63 0.17
N GLN A 7 36.93 -1.35 1.44
CA GLN A 7 37.24 -2.36 2.44
C GLN A 7 35.95 -3.16 2.67
N VAL A 8 35.82 -4.31 2.00
CA VAL A 8 34.73 -5.26 2.24
C VAL A 8 35.07 -6.02 3.51
N PHE A 9 34.26 -5.90 4.55
CA PHE A 9 34.53 -6.58 5.82
C PHE A 9 34.12 -8.06 5.72
N PRO A 10 34.79 -8.98 6.44
CA PRO A 10 34.46 -10.41 6.43
C PRO A 10 33.01 -10.71 6.86
N PHE A 11 32.40 -9.82 7.65
CA PHE A 11 31.00 -9.91 8.05
C PHE A 11 30.03 -9.66 6.88
N ASP A 12 30.37 -8.78 5.93
CA ASP A 12 29.55 -8.54 4.74
C ASP A 12 29.47 -9.78 3.85
N GLN A 13 30.55 -10.56 3.76
CA GLN A 13 30.58 -11.81 2.96
C GLN A 13 29.82 -12.97 3.60
N ALA A 14 29.61 -12.96 4.92
CA ALA A 14 28.88 -14.02 5.61
C ALA A 14 27.35 -13.88 5.46
N TRP A 15 26.86 -12.66 5.27
CA TRP A 15 25.43 -12.33 5.13
C TRP A 15 25.01 -12.00 3.69
N ALA A 16 25.93 -11.56 2.84
CA ALA A 16 25.69 -11.34 1.41
C ALA A 16 26.44 -12.41 0.59
N PRO A 17 25.90 -13.64 0.47
CA PRO A 17 26.44 -14.62 -0.47
C PRO A 17 26.47 -14.02 -1.88
N ASP A 18 27.40 -14.50 -2.74
CA ASP A 18 27.47 -14.15 -4.17
C ASP A 18 26.21 -14.64 -4.90
N VAL A 19 25.12 -13.90 -4.72
CA VAL A 19 23.83 -14.18 -5.31
C VAL A 19 23.74 -13.47 -6.63
N ASN A 20 23.39 -14.21 -7.68
CA ASN A 20 23.11 -13.62 -8.97
C ASN A 20 21.79 -12.84 -8.89
N THR A 21 21.88 -11.59 -8.46
CA THR A 21 20.76 -10.66 -8.23
C THR A 21 19.87 -10.52 -9.47
N ALA A 22 20.46 -10.60 -10.67
CA ALA A 22 19.73 -10.56 -11.93
C ALA A 22 18.80 -11.77 -12.13
N SER A 23 19.14 -12.94 -11.57
CA SER A 23 18.28 -14.14 -11.61
C SER A 23 17.27 -14.18 -10.46
N LEU A 24 17.66 -13.69 -9.27
CA LEU A 24 16.79 -13.73 -8.09
C LEU A 24 15.68 -12.68 -8.11
N ALA A 25 15.94 -11.48 -8.64
CA ALA A 25 14.96 -10.39 -8.64
C ALA A 25 13.57 -10.78 -9.19
N PRO A 26 13.44 -11.39 -10.39
CA PRO A 26 12.13 -11.80 -10.90
C PRO A 26 11.49 -12.95 -10.11
N GLN A 27 12.28 -13.84 -9.52
CA GLN A 27 11.79 -14.96 -8.71
C GLN A 27 11.23 -14.47 -7.37
N LEU A 28 11.95 -13.56 -6.69
CA LEU A 28 11.49 -12.93 -5.46
C LEU A 28 10.27 -12.04 -5.69
N PHE A 29 10.25 -11.30 -6.80
CA PHE A 29 9.08 -10.52 -7.18
C PHE A 29 7.85 -11.41 -7.39
N ALA A 30 7.97 -12.49 -8.17
CA ALA A 30 6.87 -13.44 -8.38
C ALA A 30 6.43 -14.10 -7.06
N MET A 31 7.37 -14.48 -6.20
CA MET A 31 7.08 -15.04 -4.87
C MET A 31 6.37 -14.03 -3.97
N SER A 32 6.73 -12.74 -4.04
CA SER A 32 6.10 -11.65 -3.27
C SER A 32 4.68 -11.32 -3.71
N LEU A 33 4.26 -11.77 -4.90
CA LEU A 33 2.91 -11.54 -5.41
C LEU A 33 1.87 -12.33 -4.60
N PHE A 34 2.23 -13.53 -4.12
CA PHE A 34 1.37 -14.34 -3.26
C PHE A 34 0.97 -13.63 -1.94
N PRO A 35 1.90 -13.17 -1.08
CA PRO A 35 1.52 -12.45 0.13
C PRO A 35 0.77 -11.15 -0.17
N TYR A 36 1.05 -10.48 -1.29
CA TYR A 36 0.30 -9.30 -1.73
C TYR A 36 -1.17 -9.63 -2.07
N LEU A 37 -1.41 -10.73 -2.79
CA LEU A 37 -2.77 -11.19 -3.10
C LEU A 37 -3.53 -11.60 -1.83
N CYS A 38 -2.87 -12.30 -0.91
CA CYS A 38 -3.46 -12.61 0.40
C CYS A 38 -3.85 -11.34 1.13
N PHE A 39 -2.96 -10.35 1.19
CA PHE A 39 -3.24 -9.03 1.77
C PHE A 39 -4.47 -8.36 1.13
N LEU A 40 -4.56 -8.33 -0.20
CA LEU A 40 -5.71 -7.79 -0.91
C LEU A 40 -7.00 -8.54 -0.58
N PHE A 41 -6.95 -9.88 -0.58
CA PHE A 41 -8.10 -10.71 -0.24
C PHE A 41 -8.62 -10.41 1.16
N TYR A 42 -7.72 -10.30 2.15
CA TYR A 42 -8.09 -9.95 3.52
C TYR A 42 -8.65 -8.52 3.62
N LEU A 43 -8.06 -7.54 2.95
CA LEU A 43 -8.56 -6.17 2.92
C LEU A 43 -9.97 -6.08 2.32
N THR A 44 -10.22 -6.78 1.23
CA THR A 44 -11.52 -6.82 0.55
C THR A 44 -12.56 -7.57 1.38
N LYS A 45 -12.18 -8.71 1.97
CA LYS A 45 -13.09 -9.50 2.83
C LYS A 45 -13.46 -8.79 4.13
N SER A 46 -12.55 -7.97 4.69
CA SER A 46 -12.78 -7.27 5.96
C SER A 46 -13.90 -6.23 5.86
N GLY A 47 -14.10 -5.59 4.70
CA GLY A 47 -15.13 -4.57 4.48
C GLY A 47 -14.94 -3.26 5.25
N LYS A 48 -13.92 -3.18 6.12
CA LYS A 48 -13.59 -1.99 6.94
C LYS A 48 -12.68 -0.98 6.24
N THR A 49 -12.20 -1.32 5.05
CA THR A 49 -11.22 -0.53 4.31
C THR A 49 -11.94 0.55 3.48
N PRO A 50 -11.48 1.81 3.50
CA PRO A 50 -12.00 2.87 2.64
C PRO A 50 -11.92 2.46 1.16
N LYS A 51 -13.01 2.69 0.41
CA LYS A 51 -13.10 2.30 -1.02
C LYS A 51 -11.97 2.90 -1.86
N LEU A 52 -11.52 4.11 -1.52
CA LEU A 52 -10.42 4.79 -2.22
C LEU A 52 -9.06 4.12 -2.00
N THR A 53 -8.81 3.64 -0.78
CA THR A 53 -7.60 2.86 -0.46
C THR A 53 -7.62 1.50 -1.15
N LEU A 54 -8.77 0.83 -1.13
CA LEU A 54 -8.94 -0.45 -1.82
C LEU A 54 -8.70 -0.26 -3.33
N PHE A 55 -9.27 0.78 -3.94
CA PHE A 55 -8.99 1.14 -5.33
C PHE A 55 -7.49 1.34 -5.59
N GLY A 56 -6.78 2.09 -4.74
CA GLY A 56 -5.34 2.31 -4.87
C GLY A 56 -4.53 1.00 -4.88
N PHE A 57 -4.85 0.06 -4.00
CA PHE A 57 -4.19 -1.25 -3.95
C PHE A 57 -4.50 -2.15 -5.17
N TYR A 58 -5.74 -2.14 -5.67
CA TYR A 58 -6.06 -2.87 -6.91
C TYR A 58 -5.45 -2.21 -8.14
N PHE A 59 -5.38 -0.88 -8.16
CA PHE A 59 -4.74 -0.12 -9.22
C PHE A 59 -3.23 -0.42 -9.27
N LEU A 60 -2.57 -0.51 -8.12
CA LEU A 60 -1.17 -0.96 -8.04
C LEU A 60 -0.99 -2.35 -8.66
N LEU A 61 -1.88 -3.30 -8.36
CA LEU A 61 -1.81 -4.65 -8.91
C LEU A 61 -2.00 -4.66 -10.43
N ALA A 62 -2.95 -3.88 -10.95
CA ALA A 62 -3.18 -3.74 -12.38
C ALA A 62 -2.00 -3.06 -13.09
N PHE A 63 -1.43 -2.02 -12.47
CA PHE A 63 -0.22 -1.34 -12.95
C PHE A 63 0.94 -2.32 -13.06
N VAL A 64 1.22 -3.09 -12.00
CA VAL A 64 2.23 -4.14 -12.02
C VAL A 64 1.95 -5.16 -13.13
N GLY A 65 0.70 -5.62 -13.28
CA GLY A 65 0.28 -6.52 -14.35
C GLY A 65 0.52 -5.95 -15.76
N ALA A 66 0.38 -4.64 -15.95
CA ALA A 66 0.65 -3.97 -17.23
C ALA A 66 2.16 -3.73 -17.48
N THR A 67 2.93 -3.46 -16.42
CA THR A 67 4.38 -3.23 -16.53
C THR A 67 5.17 -4.48 -16.90
N ILE A 68 4.67 -5.68 -16.60
CA ILE A 68 5.33 -6.95 -16.97
C ILE A 68 5.33 -7.14 -18.52
N PRO A 69 4.19 -7.09 -19.24
CA PRO A 69 4.16 -7.12 -20.71
C PRO A 69 4.90 -5.94 -21.33
N ALA A 70 4.76 -4.73 -20.77
CA ALA A 70 5.50 -3.57 -21.26
C ALA A 70 7.02 -3.80 -21.16
N GLY A 71 7.48 -4.39 -20.05
CA GLY A 71 8.86 -4.84 -19.80
C GLY A 71 9.37 -5.79 -20.88
N ILE A 72 8.58 -6.80 -21.20
CA ILE A 72 8.90 -7.78 -22.24
C ILE A 72 8.95 -7.09 -23.61
N TYR A 73 7.96 -6.25 -23.94
CA TYR A 73 7.88 -5.54 -25.22
C TYR A 73 9.03 -4.56 -25.43
N ALA A 74 9.45 -3.82 -24.41
CA ALA A 74 10.61 -2.93 -24.51
C ALA A 74 11.89 -3.72 -24.82
N LYS A 75 12.08 -4.88 -24.16
CA LYS A 75 13.22 -5.77 -24.42
C LYS A 75 13.23 -6.33 -25.84
N THR A 76 12.07 -6.73 -26.38
CA THR A 76 11.97 -7.34 -27.71
C THR A 76 11.95 -6.34 -28.86
N ALA A 77 11.36 -5.16 -28.67
CA ALA A 77 11.22 -4.15 -29.72
C ALA A 77 12.37 -3.14 -29.79
N TYR A 78 12.99 -2.80 -28.65
CA TYR A 78 13.99 -1.72 -28.59
C TYR A 78 15.40 -2.19 -28.21
N GLY A 79 15.60 -3.45 -27.79
CA GLY A 79 16.91 -3.98 -27.40
C GLY A 79 17.54 -3.28 -26.18
N THR A 80 16.79 -2.41 -25.52
CA THR A 80 17.21 -1.61 -24.36
C THR A 80 16.27 -1.82 -23.18
N SER A 81 16.76 -1.61 -21.97
CA SER A 81 15.93 -1.68 -20.75
C SER A 81 14.83 -0.61 -20.78
N LEU A 82 13.66 -0.92 -20.20
CA LEU A 82 12.49 -0.03 -20.12
C LEU A 82 12.80 1.32 -19.40
N ALA A 83 13.87 1.34 -18.60
CA ALA A 83 14.42 2.52 -17.95
C ALA A 83 15.08 3.52 -18.91
N ASN A 84 15.41 3.12 -20.14
CA ASN A 84 16.08 3.98 -21.12
C ASN A 84 15.08 4.75 -22.02
N VAL A 85 13.78 4.55 -21.80
CA VAL A 85 12.70 5.27 -22.48
C VAL A 85 12.11 6.25 -21.47
N ASP A 86 12.67 7.46 -21.41
CA ASP A 86 12.37 8.48 -20.39
C ASP A 86 10.87 8.73 -20.19
N TRP A 87 10.10 8.70 -21.29
CA TRP A 87 8.64 8.84 -21.23
C TRP A 87 7.96 7.71 -20.45
N LEU A 88 8.38 6.46 -20.69
CA LEU A 88 7.75 5.29 -20.09
C LEU A 88 8.21 5.10 -18.65
N HIS A 89 9.47 5.44 -18.34
CA HIS A 89 9.99 5.48 -16.99
C HIS A 89 9.31 6.56 -16.14
N GLY A 90 9.24 7.80 -16.64
CA GLY A 90 8.55 8.90 -15.96
C GLY A 90 7.03 8.65 -15.81
N ALA A 91 6.41 7.98 -16.78
CA ALA A 91 5.02 7.53 -16.66
C ALA A 91 4.84 6.51 -15.53
N ALA A 92 5.77 5.55 -15.40
CA ALA A 92 5.73 4.57 -14.32
C ALA A 92 5.89 5.22 -12.93
N GLU A 93 6.83 6.17 -12.78
CA GLU A 93 7.06 6.89 -11.53
C GLU A 93 5.87 7.79 -11.14
N SER A 94 5.29 8.49 -12.11
CA SER A 94 4.11 9.33 -11.87
C SER A 94 2.86 8.50 -11.55
N LEU A 95 2.66 7.36 -12.22
CA LEU A 95 1.58 6.41 -11.90
C LEU A 95 1.70 5.86 -10.48
N LEU A 96 2.91 5.46 -10.06
CA LEU A 96 3.15 5.03 -8.67
C LEU A 96 2.89 6.16 -7.68
N THR A 97 3.29 7.39 -7.99
CA THR A 97 3.04 8.56 -7.14
C THR A 97 1.54 8.81 -6.95
N VAL A 98 0.76 8.76 -8.03
CA VAL A 98 -0.70 8.91 -7.99
C VAL A 98 -1.35 7.76 -7.22
N THR A 99 -0.84 6.53 -7.39
CA THR A 99 -1.31 5.35 -6.64
C THR A 99 -1.12 5.54 -5.13
N ASN A 100 0.06 5.97 -4.72
CA ASN A 100 0.38 6.24 -3.32
C ASN A 100 -0.51 7.36 -2.75
N LEU A 101 -0.82 8.38 -3.55
CA LEU A 101 -1.75 9.44 -3.15
C LEU A 101 -3.16 8.90 -2.90
N PHE A 102 -3.70 8.04 -3.77
CA PHE A 102 -5.01 7.41 -3.56
C PHE A 102 -5.05 6.58 -2.27
N VAL A 103 -3.99 5.80 -2.00
CA VAL A 103 -3.89 5.01 -0.78
C VAL A 103 -3.92 5.91 0.45
N VAL A 104 -3.05 6.93 0.51
CA VAL A 104 -2.93 7.84 1.65
C VAL A 104 -4.21 8.65 1.88
N LEU A 105 -4.80 9.22 0.83
CA LEU A 105 -6.04 9.98 0.93
C LEU A 105 -7.21 9.09 1.38
N GLY A 106 -7.27 7.85 0.89
CA GLY A 106 -8.29 6.89 1.31
C GLY A 106 -8.15 6.52 2.79
N LEU A 107 -6.94 6.28 3.27
CA LEU A 107 -6.69 5.97 4.68
C LEU A 107 -7.02 7.17 5.58
N ARG A 108 -6.61 8.38 5.16
CA ARG A 108 -6.95 9.62 5.86
C ARG A 108 -8.46 9.82 5.96
N GLN A 109 -9.20 9.52 4.90
CA GLN A 109 -10.66 9.56 4.92
C GLN A 109 -11.24 8.53 5.90
N GLY A 110 -10.76 7.29 5.85
CA GLY A 110 -11.21 6.23 6.76
C GLY A 110 -10.98 6.52 8.23
N ILE A 111 -9.83 7.10 8.58
CA ILE A 111 -9.52 7.50 9.96
C ILE A 111 -10.50 8.57 10.44
N ARG A 112 -10.76 9.61 9.62
CA ARG A 112 -11.69 10.68 9.97
C ARG A 112 -13.12 10.18 10.14
N GLU A 113 -13.57 9.27 9.29
CA GLU A 113 -14.89 8.63 9.40
C GLU A 113 -15.00 7.80 10.69
N ALA A 114 -13.94 7.05 11.03
CA ALA A 114 -13.89 6.26 12.27
C ALA A 114 -13.88 7.13 13.54
N GLU A 115 -13.15 8.24 13.53
CA GLU A 115 -13.15 9.21 14.64
C GLU A 115 -14.51 9.88 14.82
N ALA A 116 -15.18 10.27 13.72
CA ALA A 116 -16.51 10.85 13.77
C ALA A 116 -17.55 9.87 14.32
N ALA A 117 -17.48 8.59 13.90
CA ALA A 117 -18.34 7.53 14.42
C ALA A 117 -18.15 7.34 15.94
N LYS A 118 -16.89 7.24 16.41
CA LYS A 118 -16.60 7.14 17.85
C LYS A 118 -17.16 8.30 18.65
N LYS A 119 -17.06 9.52 18.12
CA LYS A 119 -17.59 10.72 18.80
C LYS A 119 -19.12 10.70 18.86
N ALA A 120 -19.79 10.22 17.81
CA ALA A 120 -21.24 10.07 17.79
C ALA A 120 -21.72 9.00 18.78
N ASP A 121 -21.01 7.86 18.85
CA ASP A 121 -21.33 6.78 19.80
C ASP A 121 -21.18 7.25 21.26
N ALA A 122 -20.12 8.00 21.57
CA ALA A 122 -19.92 8.59 22.89
C ALA A 122 -21.04 9.58 23.27
N ALA A 123 -21.42 10.46 22.34
CA ALA A 123 -22.52 11.42 22.57
C ALA A 123 -23.88 10.71 22.74
N ALA A 124 -24.10 9.58 22.05
CA ALA A 124 -25.32 8.80 22.19
C ALA A 124 -25.40 8.03 23.52
N GLU A 125 -24.26 7.56 24.04
CA GLU A 125 -24.12 6.98 25.38
C GLU A 125 -24.41 8.04 26.46
N GLU A 126 -23.79 9.22 26.36
CA GLU A 126 -24.02 10.34 27.29
C GLU A 126 -25.50 10.78 27.31
N ALA A 127 -26.13 10.92 26.14
CA ALA A 127 -27.54 11.29 26.05
C ALA A 127 -28.49 10.22 26.65
N LYS A 128 -28.15 8.93 26.52
CA LYS A 128 -28.92 7.84 27.16
C LYS A 128 -28.73 7.81 28.68
N ALA A 129 -27.52 8.07 29.16
CA ALA A 129 -27.22 8.14 30.58
C ALA A 129 -27.95 9.33 31.24
N GLU A 130 -28.00 10.49 30.58
CA GLU A 130 -28.71 11.68 31.06
C GLU A 130 -30.23 11.48 31.05
N ALA A 131 -30.80 10.85 30.01
CA ALA A 131 -32.21 10.50 29.96
C ALA A 131 -32.64 9.46 31.02
N ALA A 132 -31.74 8.54 31.40
CA ALA A 132 -31.98 7.57 32.48
C ALA A 132 -31.82 8.17 33.89
N ALA A 133 -31.11 9.29 34.03
CA ALA A 133 -30.91 10.00 35.29
C ALA A 133 -31.99 11.06 35.60
N ALA A 134 -32.90 11.35 34.66
CA ALA A 134 -33.99 12.29 34.88
C ALA A 134 -34.99 11.73 35.92
N PRO A 135 -35.25 12.44 37.04
CA PRO A 135 -36.14 11.95 38.09
C PRO A 135 -37.57 11.85 37.55
N GLU A 136 -38.23 10.70 37.83
CA GLU A 136 -39.64 10.49 37.51
C GLU A 136 -40.48 11.70 37.94
N PRO A 137 -41.42 12.19 37.10
CA PRO A 137 -42.30 13.26 37.50
C PRO A 137 -43.12 12.75 38.68
N SER A 138 -42.82 13.29 39.87
CA SER A 138 -43.58 13.11 41.10
C SER A 138 -45.05 13.29 40.76
N LYS A 139 -45.78 12.18 40.69
CA LYS A 139 -47.23 12.16 40.59
C LYS A 139 -47.75 12.78 41.88
N ARG A 140 -47.90 14.11 41.85
CA ARG A 140 -48.55 14.86 42.92
C ARG A 140 -50.02 14.45 42.91
N ALA A 141 -50.41 13.98 44.09
CA ALA A 141 -51.71 13.56 44.58
C ALA A 141 -52.92 14.35 44.05
#